data_AF-A0A915BNZ8-F1
#
_entry.id   AF-A0A915BNZ8-F1
#
_cell.length_a   1.000
_cell.length_b   1.000
_cell.length_c   1.000
_cell.angle_alpha   90.00
_cell.angle_beta   90.00
_cell.angle_gamma   90.00
#
_symmetry.space_group_name_H-M   'P 1'
#
loop_
_entity.id
_entity.type
_entity.pdbx_description
1 polymer ?
#
loop_
_entity_poly.entity_id
_entity_poly.type
_entity_poly.pdbx_seq_one_letter_code
_entity_poly.pdbx_strand_id
1 'polypeptide(L)'
;YGRSNADQLRKIIRIIGTPTMRQLSACIPGHYVSESIFKKKYPPVDLFFLLSKYNKTITRECISFISGILRYETHERLRGKKALDHPYFNSLRIGNGRLPNGCPLPPLYYP
;
A
#
# COMPACT_ATOMS: atom_id res chain seq x y z
N TYR A 1 -3.81 13.86 10.25
CA TYR A 1 -4.67 14.27 9.12
C TYR A 1 -3.96 15.29 8.21
N GLY A 2 -4.29 15.30 6.92
CA GLY A 2 -3.83 16.31 5.96
C GLY A 2 -4.68 17.57 6.04
N ARG A 3 -4.05 18.75 6.05
CA ARG A 3 -4.77 20.04 6.21
C ARG A 3 -5.37 20.56 4.89
N SER A 4 -4.90 20.06 3.74
CA SER A 4 -5.39 20.39 2.40
C SER A 4 -4.99 19.29 1.40
N ASN A 5 -5.57 19.31 0.19
CA ASN A 5 -5.23 18.36 -0.89
C ASN A 5 -3.73 18.38 -1.23
N ALA A 6 -3.13 19.58 -1.29
CA ALA A 6 -1.70 19.74 -1.54
C ALA A 6 -0.85 19.16 -0.38
N ASP A 7 -1.29 19.31 0.87
CA ASP A 7 -0.62 18.71 2.03
C ASP A 7 -0.72 17.18 2.03
N GLN A 8 -1.88 16.64 1.67
CA GLN A 8 -2.07 15.19 1.51
C GLN A 8 -1.13 14.63 0.43
N LEU A 9 -1.06 15.27 -0.74
CA LEU A 9 -0.18 14.84 -1.82
C LEU A 9 1.29 14.86 -1.39
N ARG A 10 1.74 15.92 -0.72
CA ARG A 10 3.10 15.99 -0.17
C ARG A 10 3.39 14.85 0.82
N LYS A 11 2.43 14.47 1.67
CA LYS A 11 2.60 13.37 2.61
C LYS A 11 2.73 12.02 1.90
N ILE A 12 1.91 11.78 0.87
CA ILE A 12 2.01 10.56 0.05
C ILE A 12 3.40 10.48 -0.61
N ILE A 13 3.84 11.56 -1.26
CA ILE A 13 5.15 11.66 -1.92
C ILE A 13 6.30 11.41 -0.94
N ARG A 14 6.20 11.90 0.30
CA ARG A 14 7.25 11.68 1.31
C ARG A 14 7.37 10.23 1.76
N ILE A 15 6.37 9.39 1.52
CA ILE A 15 6.38 7.96 1.87
C ILE A 15 6.71 7.12 0.64
N ILE A 16 5.95 7.26 -0.44
CA ILE A 16 6.08 6.43 -1.66
C ILE A 16 7.24 6.93 -2.54
N GLY A 17 7.73 8.15 -2.32
CA GLY A 17 8.73 8.81 -3.15
C GLY A 17 8.09 9.71 -4.21
N THR A 18 8.91 10.57 -4.82
CA THR A 18 8.46 11.44 -5.91
C THR A 18 8.17 10.62 -7.17
N PRO A 19 6.96 10.73 -7.75
CA PRO A 19 6.60 9.98 -8.94
C PRO A 19 7.38 10.46 -10.17
N THR A 20 7.63 9.57 -11.12
CA THR A 20 8.10 9.98 -12.45
C THR A 20 6.95 10.50 -13.31
N MET A 21 7.26 11.22 -14.39
CA MET A 21 6.24 11.70 -15.34
C MET A 21 5.40 10.56 -15.92
N ARG A 22 6.02 9.41 -16.21
CA ARG A 22 5.29 8.21 -16.67
C ARG A 22 4.29 7.72 -15.63
N GLN A 23 4.68 7.71 -14.35
CA GLN A 23 3.79 7.28 -13.26
C GLN A 23 2.63 8.25 -13.05
N LEU A 24 2.88 9.55 -13.20
CA LEU A 24 1.84 10.57 -13.12
C LEU A 24 0.82 10.42 -14.25
N SER A 25 1.30 10.26 -15.49
CA SER A 25 0.42 10.03 -16.64
C SER A 25 -0.41 8.75 -16.49
N ALA A 26 0.13 7.70 -15.87
CA ALA A 26 -0.63 6.48 -15.55
C ALA A 26 -1.59 6.63 -14.35
N CYS A 27 -1.33 7.59 -13.46
CA CYS A 27 -2.16 7.86 -12.29
C CYS A 27 -3.40 8.67 -12.67
N ILE A 28 -3.23 9.69 -13.51
CA ILE A 28 -4.29 10.60 -13.97
C ILE A 28 -4.18 10.78 -15.51
N PRO A 29 -4.61 9.77 -16.28
CA PRO A 29 -4.53 9.81 -17.75
C PRO A 29 -5.28 11.02 -18.30
N GLY A 30 -4.66 11.76 -19.22
CA GLY A 30 -5.26 12.91 -19.89
C GLY A 30 -5.20 14.23 -19.10
N HIS A 31 -4.62 14.25 -17.89
CA HIS A 31 -4.46 15.47 -17.10
C HIS A 31 -3.00 15.98 -17.14
N TYR A 32 -2.84 17.28 -17.42
CA TYR A 32 -1.55 17.94 -17.34
C TYR A 32 -1.19 18.22 -15.87
N VAL A 33 0.01 17.80 -15.46
CA VAL A 33 0.56 18.10 -14.14
C VAL A 33 1.83 18.89 -14.32
N SER A 34 1.90 20.08 -13.72
CA SER A 34 3.12 20.87 -13.73
C SER A 34 4.22 20.18 -12.92
N GLU A 35 5.41 20.02 -13.51
CA GLU A 35 6.61 19.52 -12.82
C GLU A 35 6.96 20.35 -11.58
N SER A 36 6.48 21.59 -11.51
CA SER A 36 6.68 22.49 -10.37
C SER A 36 6.15 21.92 -9.04
N ILE A 37 5.15 21.03 -9.09
CA ILE A 37 4.58 20.35 -7.92
C ILE A 37 5.61 19.39 -7.29
N PHE A 38 6.59 18.92 -8.07
CA PHE A 38 7.62 17.95 -7.67
C PHE A 38 9.03 18.55 -7.62
N LYS A 39 9.16 19.88 -7.50
CA LYS A 39 10.47 20.57 -7.40
C LYS A 39 11.42 19.93 -6.39
N LYS A 40 10.88 19.42 -5.28
CA LYS A 40 11.64 18.66 -4.29
C LYS A 40 11.46 17.16 -4.53
N LYS A 41 12.55 16.49 -4.87
CA LYS A 41 12.59 15.03 -5.01
C LYS A 41 12.76 14.38 -3.63
N TYR A 42 11.95 13.36 -3.36
CA TYR A 42 12.00 12.54 -2.17
C TYR A 42 12.25 11.09 -2.60
N PRO A 43 13.25 10.40 -2.02
CA PRO A 43 13.38 8.96 -2.23
C PRO A 43 12.21 8.22 -1.57
N PRO A 44 11.84 7.03 -2.08
CA PRO A 44 10.90 6.16 -1.39
C PRO A 44 11.44 5.78 -0.02
N VAL A 45 10.57 5.76 0.99
CA VAL A 45 10.92 5.33 2.35
C VAL A 45 11.00 3.82 2.42
N ASP A 46 11.94 3.30 3.21
CA ASP A 46 11.90 1.90 3.64
C ASP A 46 10.69 1.67 4.55
N LEU A 47 9.61 1.13 3.98
CA LEU A 47 8.37 0.85 4.68
C LEU A 47 8.55 -0.19 5.79
N PHE A 48 9.46 -1.16 5.62
CA PHE A 48 9.73 -2.15 6.66
C PHE A 48 10.31 -1.45 7.89
N PHE A 49 11.35 -0.62 7.70
CA PHE A 49 11.94 0.15 8.78
C PHE A 49 10.95 1.13 9.43
N LEU A 50 10.20 1.88 8.62
CA LEU A 50 9.24 2.87 9.11
C LEU A 50 8.17 2.22 10.00
N LEU A 51 7.54 1.17 9.49
CA LEU A 51 6.39 0.57 10.17
C LEU A 51 6.80 -0.34 11.33
N SER A 52 7.99 -0.92 11.30
CA SER A 52 8.52 -1.72 12.43
C SER A 52 8.66 -0.91 13.72
N LYS A 53 8.80 0.43 13.63
CA LYS A 53 8.80 1.32 14.80
C LYS A 53 7.45 1.38 15.52
N TYR A 54 6.36 1.12 14.80
CA TYR A 54 4.99 1.19 15.32
C TYR A 54 4.39 -0.19 15.58
N ASN A 55 4.76 -1.18 14.77
CA ASN A 55 4.30 -2.55 14.92
C ASN A 55 5.46 -3.54 14.77
N LYS A 56 5.84 -4.18 15.88
CA LYS A 56 6.93 -5.18 15.92
C LYS A 56 6.57 -6.50 15.23
N THR A 57 5.29 -6.75 14.92
CA THR A 57 4.85 -7.98 14.24
C THR A 57 4.80 -7.84 12.73
N ILE A 58 5.36 -6.76 12.17
CA ILE A 58 5.40 -6.59 10.72
C ILE A 58 6.31 -7.62 10.07
N THR A 59 5.77 -8.27 9.04
CA THR A 59 6.48 -9.26 8.24
C THR A 59 6.82 -8.72 6.86
N ARG A 60 7.72 -9.41 6.14
CA ARG A 60 8.09 -9.04 4.76
C ARG A 60 6.89 -9.15 3.82
N GLU A 61 6.02 -10.12 4.05
CA GLU A 61 4.79 -10.34 3.29
C GLU A 61 3.81 -9.18 3.48
N CYS A 62 3.71 -8.62 4.69
CA CYS A 62 2.91 -7.42 4.95
C CYS A 62 3.41 -6.23 4.13
N ILE A 63 4.72 -5.98 4.13
CA ILE A 63 5.31 -4.89 3.35
C ILE A 63 5.12 -5.10 1.85
N SER A 64 5.31 -6.34 1.37
CA SER A 64 5.04 -6.70 -0.03
C SER A 64 3.59 -6.40 -0.42
N PHE A 65 2.64 -6.78 0.43
CA PHE A 65 1.21 -6.53 0.22
C PHE A 65 0.91 -5.03 0.13
N ILE A 66 1.37 -4.25 1.11
CA ILE A 66 1.18 -2.79 1.16
C ILE A 66 1.82 -2.12 -0.07
N SER A 67 3.01 -2.56 -0.47
CA SER A 67 3.72 -2.02 -1.65
C SER A 67 2.99 -2.34 -2.96
N GLY A 68 2.29 -3.48 -3.02
CA GLY A 68 1.41 -3.81 -4.14
C GLY A 68 0.20 -2.88 -4.23
N ILE A 69 -0.31 -2.37 -3.11
CA ILE A 69 -1.47 -1.45 -3.08
C ILE A 69 -1.04 0.00 -3.31
N LEU A 70 0.04 0.45 -2.67
CA LEU A 70 0.54 1.83 -2.68
C LEU A 70 1.37 2.13 -3.95
N ARG A 71 0.71 2.07 -5.11
CA ARG A 71 1.31 2.40 -6.42
C ARG A 71 0.71 3.67 -7.01
N TYR A 72 1.53 4.45 -7.72
CA TYR A 72 1.05 5.60 -8.50
C TYR A 72 0.23 5.12 -9.70
N GLU A 73 0.78 4.18 -10.46
CA GLU A 73 0.17 3.53 -11.60
C GLU A 73 -1.07 2.78 -11.15
N THR A 74 -2.23 3.30 -11.51
CA THR A 74 -3.51 2.78 -11.00
C THR A 74 -3.73 1.32 -11.40
N HIS A 75 -3.34 0.94 -12.62
CA HIS A 75 -3.47 -0.41 -13.17
C HIS A 75 -2.55 -1.45 -12.51
N GLU A 76 -1.41 -1.02 -11.94
CA GLU A 76 -0.46 -1.90 -11.24
C GLU A 76 -0.86 -2.19 -9.78
N ARG A 77 -1.89 -1.50 -9.26
CA ARG A 77 -2.33 -1.71 -7.88
C ARG A 77 -2.91 -3.11 -7.71
N LEU A 78 -2.47 -3.78 -6.65
CA LEU A 78 -3.06 -5.03 -6.17
C LEU A 78 -4.52 -4.78 -5.73
N ARG A 79 -5.46 -5.57 -6.25
CA ARG A 79 -6.92 -5.37 -6.07
C ARG A 79 -7.70 -6.68 -6.01
N GLY A 80 -8.87 -6.62 -5.37
CA GLY A 80 -9.88 -7.69 -5.41
C GLY A 80 -9.32 -9.06 -5.05
N LYS A 81 -9.67 -10.07 -5.86
CA LYS A 81 -9.22 -11.46 -5.65
C LYS A 81 -7.69 -11.59 -5.58
N LYS A 82 -6.94 -10.89 -6.45
CA LYS A 82 -5.47 -10.92 -6.42
C LYS A 82 -4.90 -10.43 -5.09
N ALA A 83 -5.55 -9.45 -4.46
CA ALA A 83 -5.16 -8.97 -3.13
C ALA A 83 -5.45 -10.02 -2.06
N LEU A 84 -6.61 -10.66 -2.11
CA LEU A 84 -6.99 -11.72 -1.18
C LEU A 84 -6.07 -12.94 -1.30
N ASP A 85 -5.66 -13.31 -2.51
CA ASP A 85 -4.75 -14.43 -2.78
C ASP A 85 -3.29 -14.15 -2.37
N HIS A 86 -2.96 -12.94 -1.92
CA HIS A 86 -1.60 -12.57 -1.55
C HIS A 86 -1.07 -13.43 -0.37
N PRO A 87 0.22 -13.82 -0.36
CA PRO A 87 0.81 -14.67 0.70
C PRO A 87 0.64 -14.16 2.12
N TYR A 88 0.47 -12.84 2.28
CA TYR A 88 0.18 -12.21 3.57
C TYR A 88 -1.03 -12.84 4.30
N PHE A 89 -2.03 -13.33 3.55
CA PHE A 89 -3.23 -13.97 4.10
C PHE A 89 -3.12 -15.51 4.17
N ASN A 90 -1.96 -16.12 3.93
CA ASN A 90 -1.80 -17.59 3.96
C ASN A 90 -2.14 -18.19 5.33
N SER A 91 -1.85 -17.48 6.42
CA SER A 91 -2.17 -17.93 7.79
C SER A 91 -3.67 -18.14 8.01
N LEU A 92 -4.52 -17.43 7.27
CA LEU A 92 -5.97 -17.60 7.31
C LEU A 92 -6.45 -18.82 6.51
N ARG A 93 -5.66 -19.29 5.54
CA ARG A 93 -6.03 -20.40 4.63
C ARG A 93 -5.51 -21.76 5.08
N ILE A 94 -4.25 -21.81 5.53
CA ILE A 94 -3.50 -23.07 5.74
C ILE A 94 -3.52 -23.47 7.22
N GLY A 95 -3.70 -22.51 8.12
CA GLY A 95 -3.69 -22.78 9.55
C GLY A 95 -5.06 -23.20 10.08
N ASN A 96 -5.06 -23.97 11.17
CA ASN A 96 -6.17 -24.00 12.14
C ASN A 96 -6.26 -22.63 12.85
N GLY A 97 -6.34 -21.55 12.07
CA GLY A 97 -6.37 -20.19 12.55
C GLY A 97 -7.53 -20.04 13.52
N ARG A 98 -7.25 -19.39 14.64
CA ARG A 98 -8.24 -19.05 15.64
C ARG A 98 -8.22 -17.56 15.86
N LEU A 99 -9.37 -17.03 16.21
CA LEU A 99 -9.48 -15.67 16.72
C LEU A 99 -8.66 -15.55 18.02
N PRO A 100 -8.26 -14.33 18.42
CA PRO A 100 -7.50 -14.12 19.65
C PRO A 100 -8.18 -14.65 20.92
N ASN A 101 -9.51 -14.80 20.90
CA ASN A 101 -10.31 -15.40 21.98
C ASN A 101 -10.38 -16.94 21.91
N GLY A 102 -9.68 -17.56 20.97
CA GLY A 102 -9.67 -19.01 20.76
C GLY A 102 -10.84 -19.55 19.92
N CYS A 103 -11.82 -18.73 19.51
CA CYS A 103 -12.91 -19.17 18.63
C CYS A 103 -12.40 -19.51 17.21
N PRO A 104 -13.08 -20.39 16.46
CA PRO A 104 -12.74 -20.64 15.06
C PRO A 104 -12.91 -19.38 14.21
N LEU A 105 -12.18 -19.30 13.10
CA LEU A 105 -12.36 -18.24 12.11
C LEU A 105 -13.77 -18.33 11.48
N PRO A 106 -14.39 -17.19 11.10
CA PRO A 106 -15.62 -17.19 10.33
C PRO A 106 -15.40 -17.78 8.92
N PRO A 107 -16.47 -18.17 8.20
CA PRO A 107 -16.37 -18.60 6.81
C PRO A 107 -15.66 -17.55 5.96
N LEU A 108 -14.53 -17.92 5.36
CA LEU A 108 -13.71 -17.02 4.53
C LEU A 108 -14.11 -17.04 3.05
N TYR A 109 -14.94 -17.99 2.66
CA TYR A 109 -15.46 -18.16 1.31
C TYR A 109 -16.98 -18.12 1.37
N TYR A 110 -17.56 -17.27 0.54
CA TYR A 110 -19.00 -17.27 0.28
C TYR A 110 -19.25 -18.03 -1.04
N PRO A 111 -20.36 -18.79 -1.13
CA PRO A 111 -20.75 -19.50 -2.35
C PRO A 111 -21.02 -18.55 -3.53
#